data_AF-A0A5J4XBJ0-F1
#
_entry.id   AF-A0A5J4XBJ0-F1
#
_cell.length_a   1.000
_cell.length_b   1.000
_cell.length_c   1.000
_cell.angle_alpha   90.00
_cell.angle_beta   90.00
_cell.angle_gamma   90.00
#
_symmetry.space_group_name_H-M   'P 1'
#
loop_
_entity.id
_entity.type
_entity.pdbx_description
1 polymer ?
#
loop_
_entity_poly.entity_id
_entity_poly.type
_entity_poly.pdbx_seq_one_letter_code
_entity_poly.pdbx_strand_id
1 'polypeptide(L)'
;MTFGKFGREENTLVSITRTGGLDVKILPRTAKLDGGSSVTGPPPEQDIPLDIPKRTAVYIQQTEREKANAVDMHTTFQQELVKLRLATAKAYMKVMTDGQPCEGKTGVLLLLLLFQGATSTSTASSASLSLNATVSGLGPAFKLTLELCNNGSQPILGAALVLLYNRQMYSAQHDQRQLPVLLPALQYHFDIRIRCLDPEAGVDVVKILMHSSKSPVPLLSALVKMPFSEFEEE
;
A
#
# COMPACT_ATOMS: atom_id res chain seq x y z
N MET A 1 -18.45 -2.45 52.40
CA MET A 1 -18.28 -1.34 53.36
C MET A 1 -19.45 -1.41 54.33
N THR A 2 -19.22 -1.15 55.62
CA THR A 2 -20.24 -1.21 56.66
C THR A 2 -20.15 0.04 57.53
N PHE A 3 -21.28 0.69 57.79
CA PHE A 3 -21.36 1.86 58.66
C PHE A 3 -21.99 1.49 60.00
N GLY A 4 -21.42 1.95 61.10
CA GLY A 4 -21.97 1.74 62.42
C GLY A 4 -21.00 2.08 63.54
N LYS A 5 -21.29 1.56 64.73
CA LYS A 5 -20.49 1.79 65.92
C LYS A 5 -19.23 0.94 65.90
N PHE A 6 -18.08 1.60 66.04
CA PHE A 6 -16.78 0.96 66.15
C PHE A 6 -16.11 1.41 67.45
N GLY A 7 -16.10 0.52 68.45
CA GLY A 7 -15.62 0.83 69.79
C GLY A 7 -16.47 1.91 70.49
N ARG A 8 -15.84 3.06 70.80
CA ARG A 8 -16.49 4.18 71.49
C ARG A 8 -17.18 5.18 70.54
N GLU A 9 -16.89 5.13 69.24
CA GLU A 9 -17.46 6.05 68.25
C GLU A 9 -18.62 5.41 67.49
N GLU A 10 -19.76 6.09 67.45
CA GLU A 10 -21.02 5.53 66.94
C GLU A 10 -21.19 5.66 65.42
N ASN A 11 -20.49 6.63 64.81
CA ASN A 11 -20.66 7.00 63.41
C ASN A 11 -19.39 6.69 62.60
N THR A 12 -19.06 5.41 62.43
CA THR A 12 -17.83 4.99 61.74
C THR A 12 -18.14 4.18 60.48
N LEU A 13 -17.53 4.55 59.35
CA LEU A 13 -17.55 3.79 58.12
C LEU A 13 -16.29 2.93 58.04
N VAL A 14 -16.46 1.61 58.02
CA VAL A 14 -15.38 0.66 57.77
C VAL A 14 -15.48 0.17 56.33
N SER A 15 -14.37 0.27 55.61
CA SER A 15 -14.27 -0.20 54.25
C SER A 15 -13.03 -1.04 54.04
N ILE A 16 -13.15 -2.07 53.20
CA ILE A 16 -12.05 -2.93 52.80
C ILE A 16 -11.81 -2.66 51.32
N THR A 17 -10.59 -2.29 50.98
CA THR A 17 -10.18 -2.08 49.59
C THR A 17 -9.97 -3.41 48.88
N ARG A 18 -9.99 -3.42 47.54
CA ARG A 18 -9.75 -4.65 46.76
C ARG A 18 -8.39 -5.30 47.05
N THR A 19 -7.42 -4.52 47.52
CA THR A 19 -6.08 -4.98 47.90
C THR A 19 -6.00 -5.54 49.32
N GLY A 20 -7.13 -5.63 50.04
CA GLY A 20 -7.20 -6.14 51.41
C GLY A 20 -6.85 -5.11 52.49
N GLY A 21 -6.62 -3.85 52.13
CA GLY A 21 -6.41 -2.77 53.09
C GLY A 21 -7.69 -2.37 53.80
N LEU A 22 -7.62 -2.10 55.09
CA LEU A 22 -8.74 -1.62 55.90
C LEU A 22 -8.68 -0.09 56.03
N ASP A 23 -9.72 0.61 55.58
CA ASP A 23 -9.88 2.06 55.73
C ASP A 23 -11.09 2.35 56.64
N VAL A 24 -10.83 3.04 57.75
CA VAL A 24 -11.80 3.35 58.81
C VAL A 24 -11.97 4.87 58.89
N LYS A 25 -13.15 5.36 58.53
CA LYS A 25 -13.49 6.79 58.53
C LYS A 25 -14.52 7.09 59.61
N ILE A 26 -14.13 7.88 60.60
CA ILE A 26 -15.01 8.32 61.69
C ILE A 26 -15.66 9.64 61.29
N LEU A 27 -16.99 9.67 61.26
CA LEU A 27 -17.76 10.87 60.96
C LEU A 27 -17.96 11.69 62.24
N PRO A 28 -17.69 13.01 62.23
CA PRO A 28 -17.91 13.85 63.41
C PRO A 28 -19.40 13.95 63.76
N ARG A 29 -19.70 14.05 65.07
CA ARG A 29 -21.06 14.01 65.61
C ARG A 29 -21.95 15.18 65.19
N THR A 30 -21.35 16.27 64.71
CA THR A 30 -22.02 17.49 64.27
C THR A 30 -22.22 17.55 62.75
N ALA A 31 -21.83 16.52 62.00
CA ALA A 31 -21.96 16.50 60.55
C ALA A 31 -23.45 16.44 60.14
N LYS A 32 -23.91 17.47 59.43
CA LYS A 32 -25.18 17.44 58.70
C LYS A 32 -24.86 17.15 57.24
N LEU A 33 -25.40 16.07 56.69
CA LEU A 33 -25.16 15.62 55.31
C LEU A 33 -26.28 16.09 54.38
N ASP A 34 -26.69 17.36 54.53
CA ASP A 34 -27.68 17.97 53.64
C ASP A 34 -26.94 18.38 52.35
N GLY A 35 -27.06 17.53 51.33
CA GLY A 35 -26.31 17.64 50.08
C GLY A 35 -26.69 18.87 49.27
N GLY A 36 -25.77 19.83 49.15
CA GLY A 36 -25.83 20.83 48.09
C GLY A 36 -25.55 20.15 46.76
N SER A 37 -26.56 20.00 45.90
CA SER A 37 -26.31 19.67 44.51
C SER A 37 -25.56 20.83 43.87
N SER A 38 -24.25 20.66 43.62
CA SER A 38 -23.55 21.56 42.70
C SER A 38 -24.26 21.43 41.36
N VAL A 39 -24.91 22.50 40.90
CA VAL A 39 -25.57 22.56 39.60
C VAL A 39 -24.55 22.18 38.54
N THR A 40 -24.73 21.00 37.94
CA THR A 40 -23.93 20.52 36.82
C THR A 40 -24.27 21.38 35.60
N GLY A 41 -23.54 22.48 35.43
CA GLY A 41 -23.62 23.30 34.22
C GLY A 41 -23.13 22.52 32.98
N PRO A 42 -23.43 23.01 31.76
CA PRO A 42 -22.89 22.41 30.54
C PRO A 42 -21.36 22.32 30.60
N PRO A 43 -20.75 21.31 29.96
CA PRO A 43 -19.31 21.08 30.05
C PRO A 43 -18.51 22.33 29.68
N PRO A 44 -17.45 22.67 30.44
CA PRO A 44 -16.61 23.85 30.19
C PRO A 44 -15.88 23.80 28.83
N GLU A 45 -15.90 22.64 28.16
CA GLU A 45 -15.37 22.42 26.82
C GLU A 45 -16.18 23.16 25.73
N GLN A 46 -17.40 23.59 26.02
CA GLN A 46 -18.22 24.41 25.11
C GLN A 46 -17.82 25.89 25.07
N ASP A 47 -16.99 26.34 26.03
CA ASP A 47 -16.48 27.71 26.08
C ASP A 47 -15.20 27.92 25.25
N ILE A 48 -14.63 26.84 24.70
CA ILE A 48 -13.44 26.90 23.85
C ILE A 48 -13.89 27.19 22.40
N PRO A 49 -13.56 28.35 21.81
CA PRO A 49 -13.89 28.62 20.43
C PRO A 49 -13.22 27.61 19.51
N LEU A 50 -13.98 27.08 18.55
CA LEU A 50 -13.44 26.16 17.56
C LEU A 50 -12.41 26.87 16.68
N ASP A 51 -11.28 26.22 16.44
CA ASP A 51 -10.22 26.68 15.53
C ASP A 51 -10.63 26.53 14.06
N ILE A 52 -11.64 27.29 13.65
CA ILE A 52 -12.12 27.30 12.27
C ILE A 52 -11.23 28.26 11.47
N PRO A 53 -10.57 27.78 10.40
CA PRO A 53 -9.78 28.64 9.54
C PRO A 53 -10.61 29.78 8.97
N LYS A 54 -10.08 31.02 9.06
CA LYS A 54 -10.77 32.20 8.54
C LYS A 54 -10.71 32.23 7.01
N ARG A 55 -11.81 32.62 6.37
CA ARG A 55 -11.84 32.85 4.91
C ARG A 55 -10.98 34.06 4.56
N THR A 56 -10.05 33.86 3.65
CA THR A 56 -9.14 34.92 3.17
C THR A 56 -9.81 35.78 2.09
N ALA A 57 -9.26 36.96 1.84
CA ALA A 57 -9.75 37.84 0.77
C ALA A 57 -9.70 37.16 -0.62
N VAL A 58 -8.68 36.32 -0.86
CA VAL A 58 -8.54 35.54 -2.10
C VAL A 58 -9.71 34.59 -2.30
N TYR A 59 -10.14 33.90 -1.24
CA TYR A 59 -11.30 33.01 -1.31
C TYR A 59 -12.58 33.77 -1.70
N ILE A 60 -12.77 34.97 -1.15
CA ILE A 60 -13.94 35.81 -1.46
C ILE A 60 -13.91 36.25 -2.93
N GLN A 61 -12.76 36.76 -3.41
CA GLN A 61 -12.60 37.17 -4.81
C GLN A 61 -12.80 36.01 -5.79
N GLN A 62 -12.29 34.81 -5.46
CA GLN A 62 -12.49 33.62 -6.26
C GLN A 62 -13.97 33.22 -6.30
N THR A 63 -14.68 33.32 -5.18
CA THR A 63 -16.13 33.03 -5.12
C THR A 63 -16.93 34.00 -5.99
N GLU A 64 -16.59 35.29 -5.99
CA GLU A 64 -17.24 36.28 -6.87
C GLU A 64 -16.99 36.00 -8.35
N ARG A 65 -15.75 35.64 -8.71
CA ARG A 65 -15.40 35.24 -10.08
C ARG A 65 -16.12 33.97 -10.52
N GLU A 66 -16.18 32.95 -9.65
CA GLU A 66 -16.90 31.70 -9.91
C GLU A 66 -18.40 31.95 -10.08
N LYS A 67 -18.97 32.84 -9.27
CA LYS A 67 -20.39 33.22 -9.39
C LYS A 67 -20.69 33.94 -10.71
N ALA A 68 -19.80 34.81 -11.18
CA ALA A 68 -19.99 35.53 -12.44
C ALA A 68 -19.87 34.63 -13.68
N ASN A 69 -18.96 33.64 -13.65
CA ASN A 69 -18.61 32.81 -14.82
C ASN A 69 -18.93 31.31 -14.65
N ALA A 70 -19.91 30.97 -13.80
CA ALA A 70 -20.19 29.58 -13.40
C ALA A 70 -20.47 28.63 -14.59
N VAL A 71 -21.20 29.12 -15.60
CA VAL A 71 -21.62 28.32 -16.75
C VAL A 71 -20.42 27.94 -17.62
N ASP A 72 -19.54 28.90 -17.92
CA ASP A 72 -18.34 28.65 -18.75
C ASP A 72 -17.33 27.74 -18.06
N MET A 73 -17.18 27.89 -16.74
CA MET A 73 -16.35 26.98 -15.94
C MET A 73 -16.89 25.56 -15.96
N HIS A 74 -18.22 25.40 -15.85
CA HIS A 74 -18.85 24.08 -15.92
C HIS A 74 -18.66 23.43 -17.29
N THR A 75 -18.91 24.15 -18.39
CA THR A 75 -18.77 23.60 -19.75
C THR A 75 -17.33 23.22 -20.05
N THR A 76 -16.37 24.06 -19.67
CA THR A 76 -14.94 23.78 -19.82
C THR A 76 -14.53 22.54 -19.02
N PHE A 77 -14.98 22.43 -17.77
CA PHE A 77 -14.71 21.26 -16.93
C PHE A 77 -15.25 19.96 -17.54
N GLN A 78 -16.48 19.98 -18.06
CA GLN A 78 -17.06 18.80 -18.71
C GLN A 78 -16.28 18.39 -19.96
N GLN A 79 -15.88 19.35 -20.80
CA GLN A 79 -15.08 19.07 -22.00
C GLN A 79 -13.71 18.47 -21.65
N GLU A 80 -13.01 19.03 -20.67
CA GLU A 80 -11.71 18.53 -20.22
C GLU A 80 -11.82 17.16 -19.55
N LEU A 81 -12.90 16.91 -18.79
CA LEU A 81 -13.14 15.60 -18.17
C LEU A 81 -13.32 14.50 -19.23
N VAL A 82 -14.02 14.79 -20.33
CA VAL A 82 -14.17 13.84 -21.45
C VAL A 82 -12.83 13.58 -22.12
N LYS A 83 -12.01 14.62 -22.36
CA LYS A 83 -10.65 14.45 -22.91
C LYS A 83 -9.77 13.62 -21.99
N LEU A 84 -9.83 13.85 -20.68
CA LEU A 84 -9.10 13.06 -19.68
C LEU A 84 -9.53 11.60 -19.73
N ARG A 85 -10.84 11.30 -19.71
CA ARG A 85 -11.36 9.93 -19.82
C ARG A 85 -10.85 9.22 -21.08
N LEU A 86 -10.89 9.91 -22.21
CA LEU A 86 -10.38 9.38 -23.47
C LEU A 86 -8.87 9.14 -23.40
N ALA A 87 -8.09 10.08 -22.87
CA ALA A 87 -6.65 9.94 -22.71
C ALA A 87 -6.31 8.77 -21.77
N THR A 88 -7.02 8.63 -20.66
CA THR A 88 -6.85 7.51 -19.72
C THR A 88 -7.22 6.18 -20.37
N ALA A 89 -8.30 6.11 -21.16
CA ALA A 89 -8.69 4.89 -21.86
C ALA A 89 -7.66 4.51 -22.92
N LYS A 90 -7.13 5.47 -23.67
CA LYS A 90 -6.05 5.24 -24.64
C LYS A 90 -4.76 4.79 -23.97
N ALA A 91 -4.36 5.45 -22.87
CA ALA A 91 -3.17 5.06 -22.11
C ALA A 91 -3.34 3.66 -21.51
N TYR A 92 -4.52 3.35 -20.98
CA TYR A 92 -4.85 2.03 -20.45
C TYR A 92 -4.78 0.96 -21.54
N MET A 93 -5.43 1.18 -22.70
CA MET A 93 -5.32 0.28 -23.84
C MET A 93 -3.87 0.12 -24.28
N LYS A 94 -3.11 1.22 -24.36
CA LYS A 94 -1.69 1.17 -24.69
C LYS A 94 -0.90 0.30 -23.72
N VAL A 95 -1.16 0.38 -22.41
CA VAL A 95 -0.51 -0.51 -21.43
C VAL A 95 -0.96 -1.96 -21.61
N MET A 96 -2.24 -2.19 -21.91
CA MET A 96 -2.75 -3.54 -22.23
C MET A 96 -2.13 -4.12 -23.52
N THR A 97 -1.85 -3.28 -24.52
CA THR A 97 -1.30 -3.69 -25.83
C THR A 97 0.22 -3.74 -25.83
N ASP A 98 0.92 -2.76 -25.26
CA ASP A 98 2.39 -2.71 -25.18
C ASP A 98 2.93 -3.78 -24.22
N GLY A 99 2.10 -4.25 -23.28
CA GLY A 99 2.36 -5.43 -22.45
C GLY A 99 2.26 -6.76 -23.20
N GLN A 100 1.76 -6.78 -24.45
CA GLN A 100 1.80 -7.95 -25.33
C GLN A 100 2.93 -7.81 -26.37
N PRO A 101 3.90 -8.72 -26.41
CA PRO A 101 4.31 -9.27 -27.68
C PRO A 101 3.29 -10.34 -28.08
N CYS A 102 2.77 -10.23 -29.30
CA CYS A 102 1.93 -11.19 -30.03
C CYS A 102 0.40 -11.04 -29.84
N GLU A 103 -0.24 -10.82 -30.99
CA GLU A 103 -1.67 -10.67 -31.20
C GLU A 103 -2.51 -11.76 -30.51
N GLY A 104 -3.58 -11.32 -29.86
CA GLY A 104 -4.70 -12.19 -29.54
C GLY A 104 -5.16 -12.09 -28.09
N LYS A 105 -5.97 -11.07 -27.83
CA LYS A 105 -7.03 -10.98 -26.80
C LYS A 105 -6.64 -11.23 -25.33
N THR A 106 -7.05 -10.24 -24.52
CA THR A 106 -7.24 -10.26 -23.07
C THR A 106 -5.98 -10.01 -22.24
N GLY A 107 -5.55 -8.75 -22.15
CA GLY A 107 -4.48 -8.34 -21.23
C GLY A 107 -4.99 -7.32 -20.23
N VAL A 108 -5.20 -7.71 -18.97
CA VAL A 108 -5.20 -6.75 -17.86
C VAL A 108 -3.77 -6.67 -17.34
N LEU A 109 -3.19 -5.48 -17.28
CA LEU A 109 -1.93 -5.26 -16.56
C LEU A 109 -1.87 -3.81 -16.06
N LEU A 110 -1.86 -3.68 -14.74
CA LEU A 110 -1.76 -2.43 -14.01
C LEU A 110 -0.28 -2.14 -13.81
N LEU A 111 0.25 -1.21 -14.60
CA LEU A 111 1.61 -0.69 -14.48
C LEU A 111 1.56 0.59 -13.65
N LEU A 112 1.85 0.51 -12.35
CA LEU A 112 2.23 1.69 -11.56
C LEU A 112 3.75 1.63 -11.35
N LEU A 113 4.47 2.07 -12.38
CA LEU A 113 5.81 2.63 -12.20
C LEU A 113 5.62 3.93 -11.42
N LEU A 114 6.13 3.99 -10.19
CA LEU A 114 6.77 5.16 -9.57
C LEU A 114 7.09 4.79 -8.10
N PHE A 115 8.39 4.74 -7.79
CA PHE A 115 9.02 4.53 -6.48
C PHE A 115 9.28 3.08 -6.02
N GLN A 116 10.39 2.95 -5.27
CA GLN A 116 11.12 1.75 -4.87
C GLN A 116 10.22 0.60 -4.38
N GLY A 117 10.45 -0.59 -4.95
CA GLY A 117 9.75 -1.84 -4.65
C GLY A 117 8.84 -2.24 -5.81
N ALA A 118 9.36 -3.06 -6.73
CA ALA A 118 8.63 -3.43 -7.94
C ALA A 118 7.54 -4.48 -7.65
N THR A 119 6.42 -4.09 -7.06
CA THR A 119 5.25 -4.98 -6.93
C THR A 119 4.47 -5.01 -8.25
N SER A 120 4.68 -6.04 -9.06
CA SER A 120 3.89 -6.29 -10.27
C SER A 120 2.64 -7.09 -9.87
N THR A 121 1.45 -6.53 -10.07
CA THR A 121 0.19 -7.26 -9.84
C THR A 121 -0.48 -7.46 -11.20
N SER A 122 -0.48 -8.68 -11.73
CA SER A 122 -1.25 -9.02 -12.94
C SER A 122 -2.54 -9.73 -12.57
N THR A 123 -3.63 -9.31 -13.22
CA THR A 123 -4.90 -10.04 -13.17
C THR A 123 -5.16 -10.62 -14.56
N ALA A 124 -4.45 -11.69 -14.92
CA ALA A 124 -4.88 -12.49 -16.05
C ALA A 124 -6.27 -13.05 -15.74
N SER A 125 -7.13 -13.17 -16.76
CA SER A 125 -8.58 -13.49 -16.67
C SER A 125 -8.96 -14.83 -16.01
N SER A 126 -8.05 -15.48 -15.29
CA SER A 126 -8.34 -16.57 -14.33
C SER A 126 -7.30 -16.70 -13.20
N ALA A 127 -6.21 -15.92 -13.22
CA ALA A 127 -5.10 -16.02 -12.28
C ALA A 127 -4.66 -14.62 -11.85
N SER A 128 -5.03 -14.23 -10.63
CA SER A 128 -4.48 -13.08 -9.92
C SER A 128 -3.08 -13.46 -9.43
N LEU A 129 -2.05 -13.18 -10.23
CA LEU A 129 -0.66 -13.43 -9.88
C LEU A 129 0.02 -12.11 -9.51
N SER A 130 0.84 -12.13 -8.46
CA SER A 130 1.70 -11.01 -8.12
C SER A 130 3.17 -11.44 -8.12
N LEU A 131 4.02 -10.68 -8.82
CA LEU A 131 5.47 -10.85 -8.85
C LEU A 131 6.13 -9.58 -8.35
N ASN A 132 6.98 -9.73 -7.34
CA ASN A 132 7.89 -8.70 -6.93
C ASN A 132 9.31 -9.07 -7.37
N ALA A 133 10.01 -8.12 -7.98
CA ALA A 133 11.36 -8.33 -8.50
C ALA A 133 12.30 -7.29 -7.89
N THR A 134 13.30 -7.75 -7.15
CA THR A 134 14.31 -6.88 -6.53
C THR A 134 15.69 -7.24 -7.05
N VAL A 135 16.48 -6.22 -7.38
CA VAL A 135 17.88 -6.40 -7.80
C VAL A 135 18.76 -6.00 -6.64
N SER A 136 19.66 -6.90 -6.25
CA SER A 136 20.64 -6.68 -5.19
C SER A 136 22.04 -6.91 -5.74
N GLY A 137 22.96 -6.00 -5.46
CA GLY A 137 24.35 -6.05 -5.94
C GLY A 137 24.80 -4.69 -6.46
N LEU A 138 26.10 -4.44 -6.41
CA LEU A 138 26.73 -3.19 -6.87
C LEU A 138 27.53 -3.39 -8.17
N GLY A 139 27.60 -4.63 -8.68
CA GLY A 139 28.33 -4.99 -9.89
C GLY A 139 29.50 -5.94 -9.59
N PRO A 140 30.09 -6.56 -10.64
CA PRO A 140 29.48 -6.85 -11.94
C PRO A 140 28.45 -7.99 -11.87
N ALA A 141 28.34 -8.65 -10.72
CA ALA A 141 27.38 -9.72 -10.48
C ALA A 141 26.20 -9.20 -9.64
N PHE A 142 25.01 -9.27 -10.21
CA PHE A 142 23.75 -8.92 -9.56
C PHE A 142 22.96 -10.18 -9.20
N LYS A 143 22.30 -10.13 -8.05
CA LYS A 143 21.31 -11.10 -7.60
C LYS A 143 19.92 -10.54 -7.86
N LEU A 144 19.22 -11.11 -8.83
CA LEU A 144 17.80 -10.85 -9.08
C LEU A 144 16.98 -11.80 -8.19
N THR A 145 16.21 -11.21 -7.28
CA THR A 145 15.39 -11.91 -6.31
C THR A 145 13.93 -11.73 -6.67
N LEU A 146 13.25 -12.83 -6.96
CA LEU A 146 11.88 -12.87 -7.44
C LEU A 146 10.96 -13.46 -6.38
N GLU A 147 9.96 -12.70 -5.96
CA GLU A 147 8.91 -13.15 -5.04
C GLU A 147 7.61 -13.28 -5.81
N LEU A 148 7.09 -14.50 -5.90
CA LEU A 148 5.90 -14.82 -6.66
C LEU A 148 4.80 -15.30 -5.71
N CYS A 149 3.60 -14.74 -5.83
CA CYS A 149 2.43 -15.18 -5.08
C CYS A 149 1.25 -15.38 -6.02
N ASN A 150 0.54 -16.50 -5.84
CA ASN A 150 -0.73 -16.76 -6.50
C ASN A 150 -1.86 -16.28 -5.58
N ASN A 151 -2.46 -15.14 -5.90
CA ASN A 151 -3.63 -14.59 -5.21
C ASN A 151 -4.95 -15.11 -5.79
N GLY A 152 -4.87 -16.09 -6.70
CA GLY A 152 -6.03 -16.75 -7.31
C GLY A 152 -6.56 -17.89 -6.46
N SER A 153 -7.82 -18.26 -6.70
CA SER A 153 -8.44 -19.41 -6.03
C SER A 153 -8.01 -20.75 -6.62
N GLN A 154 -7.38 -20.77 -7.79
CA GLN A 154 -7.02 -21.99 -8.52
C GLN A 154 -5.48 -22.15 -8.59
N PRO A 155 -4.95 -23.38 -8.44
CA PRO A 155 -3.52 -23.64 -8.58
C PRO A 155 -3.09 -23.55 -10.05
N ILE A 156 -1.88 -23.04 -10.28
CA ILE A 156 -1.31 -22.88 -11.62
C ILE A 156 -0.25 -23.97 -11.84
N LEU A 157 -0.45 -24.75 -12.90
CA LEU A 157 0.38 -25.91 -13.26
C LEU A 157 1.22 -25.57 -14.49
N GLY A 158 2.46 -26.07 -14.52
CA GLY A 158 3.33 -25.98 -15.70
C GLY A 158 3.65 -24.54 -16.11
N ALA A 159 3.85 -23.66 -15.13
CA ALA A 159 4.34 -22.31 -15.37
C ALA A 159 5.87 -22.33 -15.56
N ALA A 160 6.37 -21.49 -16.45
CA ALA A 160 7.80 -21.29 -16.63
C ALA A 160 8.12 -19.79 -16.69
N LEU A 161 9.27 -19.45 -16.12
CA LEU A 161 9.84 -18.12 -16.08
C LEU A 161 10.88 -18.00 -17.19
N VAL A 162 10.83 -16.91 -17.96
CA VAL A 162 11.77 -16.59 -19.04
C VAL A 162 12.30 -15.19 -18.83
N LEU A 163 13.61 -15.02 -18.97
CA LEU A 163 14.28 -13.72 -18.93
C LEU A 163 14.65 -13.30 -20.35
N LEU A 164 14.21 -12.12 -20.74
CA LEU A 164 14.59 -11.47 -21.99
C LEU A 164 15.46 -10.26 -21.66
N TYR A 165 16.68 -10.26 -22.19
CA TYR A 165 17.66 -9.22 -21.97
C TYR A 165 18.61 -9.15 -23.18
N ASN A 166 19.33 -8.04 -23.32
CA ASN A 166 20.37 -7.94 -24.34
C ASN A 166 21.59 -8.77 -23.94
N ARG A 167 21.87 -9.83 -24.70
CA ARG A 167 22.98 -10.78 -24.45
C ARG A 167 24.38 -10.19 -24.62
N GLN A 168 24.48 -9.00 -25.22
CA GLN A 168 25.75 -8.26 -25.27
C GLN A 168 26.04 -7.58 -23.91
N MET A 169 25.00 -7.10 -23.24
CA MET A 169 25.12 -6.34 -21.98
C MET A 169 25.17 -7.23 -20.74
N TYR A 170 24.34 -8.27 -20.72
CA TYR A 170 24.12 -9.11 -19.56
C TYR A 170 24.24 -10.59 -19.91
N SER A 171 24.60 -11.39 -18.92
CA SER A 171 24.60 -12.85 -18.98
C SER A 171 23.91 -13.39 -17.73
N ALA A 172 22.83 -14.17 -17.91
CA ALA A 172 22.14 -14.82 -16.80
C ALA A 172 22.59 -16.28 -16.67
N GLN A 173 22.63 -16.77 -15.43
CA GLN A 173 22.91 -18.20 -15.16
C GLN A 173 21.81 -19.11 -15.74
N HIS A 174 20.57 -18.64 -15.75
CA HIS A 174 19.41 -19.37 -16.27
C HIS A 174 18.49 -18.42 -17.05
N ASP A 175 18.40 -18.59 -18.37
CA ASP A 175 17.50 -17.81 -19.23
C ASP A 175 16.04 -18.23 -19.09
N GLN A 176 15.81 -19.52 -18.80
CA GLN A 176 14.50 -20.10 -18.58
C GLN A 176 14.54 -21.03 -17.37
N ARG A 177 13.50 -20.97 -16.54
CA ARG A 177 13.34 -21.83 -15.37
C ARG A 177 11.91 -22.35 -15.29
N GLN A 178 11.74 -23.67 -15.18
CA GLN A 178 10.44 -24.26 -14.89
C GLN A 178 10.08 -24.03 -13.42
N LEU A 179 8.86 -23.56 -13.16
CA LEU A 179 8.37 -23.31 -11.82
C LEU A 179 7.63 -24.54 -11.29
N PRO A 180 7.70 -24.79 -9.97
CA PRO A 180 6.82 -25.77 -9.33
C PRO A 180 5.36 -25.33 -9.45
N VAL A 181 4.44 -26.23 -9.08
CA VAL A 181 3.02 -25.92 -9.00
C VAL A 181 2.81 -24.75 -8.04
N LEU A 182 2.16 -23.68 -8.52
CA LEU A 182 1.90 -22.46 -7.76
C LEU A 182 0.56 -22.58 -7.05
N LEU A 183 0.61 -22.87 -5.75
CA LEU A 183 -0.56 -22.98 -4.89
C LEU A 183 -1.12 -21.60 -4.52
N PRO A 184 -2.44 -21.47 -4.37
CA PRO A 184 -3.07 -20.27 -3.82
C PRO A 184 -2.48 -19.83 -2.49
N ALA A 185 -2.29 -18.52 -2.32
CA ALA A 185 -1.82 -17.85 -1.10
C ALA A 185 -0.44 -18.31 -0.59
N LEU A 186 0.37 -18.98 -1.42
CA LEU A 186 1.75 -19.34 -1.08
C LEU A 186 2.74 -18.42 -1.81
N GLN A 187 3.71 -17.91 -1.05
CA GLN A 187 4.79 -17.07 -1.56
C GLN A 187 6.00 -17.94 -1.93
N TYR A 188 6.46 -17.81 -3.17
CA TYR A 188 7.62 -18.50 -3.71
C TYR A 188 8.76 -17.51 -3.93
N HIS A 189 9.98 -17.95 -3.64
CA HIS A 189 11.18 -17.13 -3.76
C HIS A 189 12.16 -17.78 -4.74
N PHE A 190 12.60 -17.02 -5.74
CA PHE A 190 13.56 -17.48 -6.75
C PHE A 190 14.70 -16.50 -6.90
N ASP A 191 15.91 -17.00 -6.70
CA ASP A 191 17.13 -16.26 -6.93
C ASP A 191 17.73 -16.60 -8.29
N ILE A 192 18.10 -15.57 -9.05
CA ILE A 192 18.76 -15.67 -10.35
C ILE A 192 19.97 -14.73 -10.34
N ARG A 193 21.14 -15.27 -10.69
CA ARG A 193 22.36 -14.47 -10.84
C ARG A 193 22.45 -13.94 -12.26
N ILE A 194 22.68 -12.63 -12.38
CA ILE A 194 22.87 -11.92 -13.65
C ILE A 194 24.22 -11.19 -13.57
N ARG A 195 25.10 -11.42 -14.54
CA ARG A 195 26.38 -10.74 -14.67
C ARG A 195 26.28 -9.66 -15.74
N CYS A 196 26.81 -8.47 -15.47
CA CYS A 196 27.05 -7.45 -16.49
C CYS A 196 28.38 -7.76 -17.18
N LEU A 197 28.35 -7.81 -18.51
CA LEU A 197 29.53 -8.07 -19.35
C LEU A 197 30.23 -6.76 -19.72
N ASP A 198 29.46 -5.75 -20.12
CA ASP A 198 29.98 -4.47 -20.61
C ASP A 198 29.44 -3.31 -19.75
N PRO A 199 30.23 -2.77 -18.80
CA PRO A 199 29.81 -1.62 -18.00
C PRO A 199 29.75 -0.30 -18.80
N GLU A 200 30.45 -0.21 -19.93
CA GLU A 200 30.51 1.00 -20.77
C GLU A 200 29.25 1.21 -21.62
N ALA A 201 28.56 0.13 -21.98
CA ALA A 201 27.42 0.17 -22.88
C ALA A 201 26.10 0.61 -22.19
N GLY A 202 26.19 1.01 -20.92
CA GLY A 202 25.14 1.69 -20.17
C GLY A 202 24.17 0.76 -19.45
N VAL A 203 22.99 1.29 -19.10
CA VAL A 203 21.96 0.58 -18.34
C VAL A 203 20.80 0.20 -19.24
N ASP A 204 20.55 -1.10 -19.36
CA ASP A 204 19.39 -1.65 -20.06
C ASP A 204 18.43 -2.40 -19.11
N VAL A 205 17.21 -2.65 -19.58
CA VAL A 205 16.13 -3.30 -18.85
C VAL A 205 16.12 -4.81 -19.09
N VAL A 206 15.89 -5.59 -18.03
CA VAL A 206 15.63 -7.03 -18.12
C VAL A 206 14.12 -7.24 -18.04
N LYS A 207 13.54 -7.92 -19.05
CA LYS A 207 12.12 -8.28 -19.06
C LYS A 207 11.96 -9.69 -18.53
N ILE A 208 11.05 -9.88 -17.59
CA ILE A 208 10.73 -11.16 -17.00
C ILE A 208 9.33 -11.55 -17.47
N LEU A 209 9.24 -12.66 -18.18
CA LEU A 209 7.98 -13.20 -18.68
C LEU A 209 7.66 -14.49 -17.96
N MET A 210 6.39 -14.64 -17.58
CA MET A 210 5.86 -15.91 -17.11
C MET A 210 4.86 -16.41 -18.13
N HIS A 211 5.02 -17.66 -18.58
CA HIS A 211 4.06 -18.30 -19.45
C HIS A 211 3.54 -19.59 -18.82
N SER A 212 2.32 -19.98 -19.19
CA SER A 212 1.76 -21.28 -18.87
C SER A 212 1.85 -22.19 -20.09
N SER A 213 1.90 -23.50 -19.89
CA SER A 213 1.75 -24.46 -20.98
C SER A 213 0.38 -24.39 -21.68
N LYS A 214 -0.64 -23.83 -21.01
CA LYS A 214 -2.02 -23.79 -21.52
C LYS A 214 -2.30 -22.61 -22.46
N SER A 215 -1.49 -21.56 -22.42
CA SER A 215 -1.71 -20.33 -23.20
C SER A 215 -0.41 -19.80 -23.81
N PRO A 216 -0.44 -19.38 -25.10
CA PRO A 216 0.73 -18.74 -25.73
C PRO A 216 0.96 -17.32 -25.23
N VAL A 217 -0.05 -16.71 -24.59
CA VAL A 217 0.05 -15.37 -24.00
C VAL A 217 0.75 -15.46 -22.64
N PRO A 218 1.73 -14.60 -22.35
CA PRO A 218 2.35 -14.55 -21.03
C PRO A 218 1.31 -14.19 -19.96
N LEU A 219 1.30 -14.93 -18.85
CA LEU A 219 0.44 -14.66 -17.69
C LEU A 219 0.84 -13.36 -16.97
N LEU A 220 2.12 -13.02 -17.05
CA LEU A 220 2.71 -11.88 -16.37
C LEU A 220 3.95 -11.43 -17.14
N SER A 221 4.13 -10.12 -17.22
CA SER A 221 5.34 -9.47 -17.71
C SER A 221 5.77 -8.43 -16.68
N ALA A 222 7.05 -8.43 -16.32
CA ALA A 222 7.66 -7.43 -15.45
C ALA A 222 8.91 -6.86 -16.11
N LEU A 223 9.11 -5.55 -15.97
CA LEU A 223 10.27 -4.84 -16.50
C LEU A 223 11.12 -4.38 -15.33
N VAL A 224 12.35 -4.86 -15.26
CA VAL A 224 13.31 -4.52 -14.21
C VAL A 224 14.41 -3.69 -14.84
N LYS A 225 14.51 -2.43 -14.43
CA LYS A 225 15.66 -1.59 -14.80
C LYS A 225 16.85 -2.00 -13.94
N MET A 226 17.93 -2.44 -14.58
CA MET A 226 19.13 -2.83 -13.84
C MET A 226 19.82 -1.59 -13.26
N PRO A 227 20.45 -1.69 -12.08
CA PRO A 227 21.30 -0.63 -11.57
C PRO A 227 22.60 -0.53 -12.38
N PHE A 228 23.32 0.59 -12.22
CA PHE A 228 24.66 0.73 -12.78
C PHE A 228 25.61 -0.32 -12.18
N SER A 229 26.52 -0.82 -13.01
CA SER A 229 27.59 -1.73 -12.56
C SER A 229 28.84 -0.93 -12.25
N GLU A 230 29.41 -1.17 -11.07
CA GLU A 230 30.80 -0.80 -10.78
C GLU A 230 31.75 -1.73 -11.56
N PHE A 231 32.96 -1.24 -11.84
CA PHE A 231 34.00 -1.97 -12.58
C PHE A 231 34.57 -3.10 -11.72
N GLU A 232 35.01 -4.20 -12.34
CA GLU A 232 35.94 -5.11 -11.66
C GLU A 232 37.27 -4.36 -11.53
N GLU A 233 37.60 -3.86 -10.33
CA GLU A 233 38.99 -3.52 -10.01
C GLU A 233 39.76 -4.85 -9.97
N GLU A 234 40.64 -5.05 -10.96
CA GLU A 234 41.61 -6.16 -11.00
C GLU A 234 42.63 -6.11 -9.85
#